data_AF-A0A924DG22-F1
#
_entry.id   AF-A0A924DG22-F1
#
_cell.length_a   1.000
_cell.length_b   1.000
_cell.length_c   1.000
_cell.angle_alpha   90.00
_cell.angle_beta   90.00
_cell.angle_gamma   90.00
#
_symmetry.space_group_name_H-M   'P 1'
#
loop_
_entity.id
_entity.type
_entity.pdbx_description
1 polymer ?
#
loop_
_entity_poly.entity_id
_entity_poly.type
_entity_poly.pdbx_seq_one_letter_code
_entity_poly.pdbx_strand_id
1 'polypeptide(L)'
;MPSPELSQPEMNNLPFIIAEITFHPREGEINPTVSGARYEGYMPHLVVQSPEVRQAAVENNEITDEHLGVRIVDSPFKYRLGESAWFTLVLLYEVNYNALIPEATFTVREGPIIVGYGKVLARGNSVEEAEKAVISN
;
A
#
# COMPACT_ATOMS: atom_id res chain seq x y z
N MET A 1 17.31 6.40 -8.20
CA MET A 1 16.96 7.84 -8.24
C MET A 1 16.53 8.24 -6.84
N PRO A 2 16.97 9.41 -6.32
CA PRO A 2 16.40 9.90 -5.07
C PRO A 2 14.91 10.17 -5.25
N SER A 3 14.09 9.69 -4.31
CA SER A 3 12.66 10.01 -4.27
C SER A 3 12.47 11.53 -4.12
N PRO A 4 11.52 12.15 -4.82
CA PRO A 4 11.18 13.54 -4.56
C PRO A 4 10.66 13.65 -3.12
N GLU A 5 11.28 14.53 -2.33
CA GLU A 5 10.78 14.90 -1.01
C GLU A 5 9.58 15.84 -1.20
N LEU A 6 8.42 15.26 -1.51
CA LEU A 6 7.18 16.03 -1.65
C LEU A 6 6.71 16.52 -0.28
N SER A 7 6.30 17.78 -0.22
CA SER A 7 5.62 18.34 0.93
C SER A 7 4.25 17.67 1.13
N GLN A 8 3.70 17.76 2.34
CA GLN A 8 2.40 17.17 2.64
C GLN A 8 1.24 17.72 1.77
N PRO A 9 1.17 19.03 1.48
CA PRO A 9 0.19 19.57 0.53
C PRO A 9 0.31 18.96 -0.88
N GLU A 10 1.53 18.69 -1.35
CA GLU A 10 1.73 18.07 -2.67
C GLU A 10 1.27 16.61 -2.66
N MET A 11 1.56 15.86 -1.59
CA MET A 11 1.06 14.48 -1.44
C MET A 11 -0.46 14.40 -1.42
N ASN A 12 -1.12 15.39 -0.79
CA ASN A 12 -2.57 15.39 -0.68
C ASN A 12 -3.28 15.58 -2.03
N ASN A 13 -2.58 16.09 -3.05
CA ASN A 13 -3.10 16.27 -4.41
C ASN A 13 -2.84 15.06 -5.32
N LEU A 14 -2.17 14.02 -4.83
CA LEU A 14 -1.90 12.82 -5.61
C LEU A 14 -3.09 11.84 -5.56
N PRO A 15 -3.30 11.07 -6.65
CA PRO A 15 -4.20 9.93 -6.62
C PRO A 15 -3.86 8.97 -5.47
N PHE A 16 -4.88 8.40 -4.86
CA PHE A 16 -4.72 7.55 -3.69
C PHE A 16 -5.65 6.33 -3.73
N ILE A 17 -5.33 5.35 -2.91
CA ILE A 17 -6.22 4.26 -2.56
C ILE A 17 -6.39 4.18 -1.05
N ILE A 18 -7.57 3.73 -0.64
CA ILE A 18 -7.80 3.19 0.71
C ILE A 18 -7.74 1.68 0.56
N ALA A 19 -6.94 1.03 1.38
CA ALA A 19 -6.79 -0.42 1.33
C ALA A 19 -6.88 -1.04 2.72
N GLU A 20 -7.43 -2.25 2.76
CA GLU A 20 -7.28 -3.14 3.88
C GLU A 20 -5.97 -3.93 3.70
N ILE A 21 -5.05 -3.83 4.65
CA ILE A 21 -3.74 -4.49 4.58
C ILE A 21 -3.51 -5.30 5.85
N THR A 22 -3.01 -6.52 5.65
CA THR A 22 -2.47 -7.39 6.70
C THR A 22 -0.96 -7.50 6.55
N PHE A 23 -0.21 -6.94 7.50
CA PHE A 23 1.25 -7.11 7.55
C PHE A 23 1.64 -8.35 8.33
N HIS A 24 2.64 -9.07 7.83
CA HIS A 24 3.17 -10.26 8.47
C HIS A 24 4.10 -9.92 9.65
N PRO A 25 4.09 -10.72 10.72
CA PRO A 25 5.16 -10.71 11.70
C PRO A 25 6.49 -11.07 11.04
N ARG A 26 7.58 -10.50 11.53
CA ARG A 26 8.92 -10.99 11.15
C ARG A 26 9.18 -12.35 11.80
N GLU A 27 10.11 -13.10 11.24
CA GLU A 27 10.51 -14.39 11.81
C GLU A 27 10.93 -14.21 13.28
N GLY A 28 10.32 -14.99 14.19
CA GLY A 28 10.53 -14.90 15.63
C GLY A 28 9.63 -13.90 16.38
N GLU A 29 8.82 -13.08 15.70
CA GLU A 29 7.84 -12.20 16.35
C GLU A 29 6.49 -12.93 16.53
N ILE A 30 5.93 -12.92 17.75
CA ILE A 30 4.57 -13.43 17.99
C ILE A 30 3.59 -12.26 17.88
N ASN A 31 2.99 -12.07 16.70
CA ASN A 31 1.90 -11.12 16.39
C ASN A 31 1.88 -9.86 17.27
N PRO A 32 2.96 -9.06 17.29
CA PRO A 32 3.05 -7.92 18.18
C PRO A 32 2.02 -6.86 17.77
N THR A 33 1.46 -6.16 18.76
CA THR A 33 0.77 -4.89 18.50
C THR A 33 1.83 -3.83 18.23
N VAL A 34 1.75 -3.19 17.07
CA VAL A 34 2.68 -2.15 16.62
C VAL A 34 1.96 -0.81 16.51
N SER A 35 2.72 0.27 16.63
CA SER A 35 2.22 1.62 16.34
C SER A 35 2.04 1.82 14.84
N GLY A 36 0.95 2.48 14.43
CA GLY A 36 0.73 2.90 13.04
C GLY A 36 1.85 3.76 12.49
N ALA A 37 2.42 4.62 13.34
CA ALA A 37 3.54 5.51 13.02
C ALA A 37 4.78 4.77 12.47
N ARG A 38 4.89 3.45 12.67
CA ARG A 38 5.91 2.60 12.03
C ARG A 38 5.80 2.61 10.49
N TYR A 39 4.60 2.83 9.97
CA TYR A 39 4.24 2.76 8.56
C TYR A 39 3.99 4.13 7.93
N GLU A 40 3.94 5.21 8.72
CA GLU A 40 3.85 6.55 8.17
C GLU A 40 5.10 6.86 7.32
N GLY A 41 4.88 7.23 6.05
CA GLY A 41 5.95 7.46 5.09
C GLY A 41 6.62 6.19 4.57
N TYR A 42 6.16 5.00 4.95
CA TYR A 42 6.66 3.74 4.41
C TYR A 42 6.32 3.60 2.92
N MET A 43 7.29 3.16 2.12
CA MET A 43 7.20 3.12 0.65
C MET A 43 7.39 1.71 0.07
N PRO A 44 6.41 0.81 0.23
CA PRO A 44 6.49 -0.53 -0.33
C PRO A 44 6.15 -0.55 -1.83
N HIS A 45 6.34 -1.72 -2.44
CA HIS A 45 5.74 -2.04 -3.73
C HIS A 45 4.50 -2.90 -3.54
N LEU A 46 3.47 -2.65 -4.34
CA LEU A 46 2.30 -3.52 -4.48
C LEU A 46 2.44 -4.36 -5.74
N VAL A 47 2.12 -5.64 -5.65
CA VAL A 47 1.99 -6.51 -6.83
C VAL A 47 0.56 -7.04 -6.87
N VAL A 48 -0.21 -6.55 -7.85
CA VAL A 48 -1.63 -6.92 -8.03
C VAL A 48 -1.69 -8.30 -8.67
N GLN A 49 -2.20 -9.28 -7.91
CA GLN A 49 -2.30 -10.67 -8.34
C GLN A 49 -3.43 -11.36 -7.59
N SER A 50 -3.88 -12.51 -8.11
CA SER A 50 -4.83 -13.36 -7.40
C SER A 50 -4.24 -13.77 -6.04
N PRO A 51 -5.04 -13.83 -4.94
CA PRO A 51 -4.56 -14.26 -3.63
C PRO A 51 -4.00 -15.69 -3.59
N GLU A 52 -4.38 -16.50 -4.59
CA GLU A 52 -3.92 -17.88 -4.81
C GLU A 52 -2.48 -17.92 -5.35
N VAL A 53 -2.05 -16.84 -6.01
CA VAL A 53 -0.70 -16.65 -6.51
C VAL A 53 0.04 -15.81 -5.47
N ARG A 54 0.87 -16.46 -4.65
CA ARG A 54 1.75 -15.78 -3.67
C ARG A 54 3.23 -15.93 -4.00
N GLN A 55 3.53 -16.31 -5.24
CA GLN A 55 4.89 -16.45 -5.76
C GLN A 55 5.07 -15.47 -6.91
N ALA A 56 6.30 -15.00 -7.11
CA ALA A 56 6.58 -14.11 -8.23
C ALA A 56 6.25 -14.81 -9.56
N ALA A 57 5.60 -14.11 -10.49
CA ALA A 57 5.52 -14.59 -11.86
C ALA A 57 6.94 -14.56 -12.45
N VAL A 58 7.44 -15.73 -12.87
CA VAL A 58 8.76 -15.88 -13.49
C VAL A 58 8.55 -16.43 -14.91
N GLU A 59 8.94 -15.64 -15.91
CA GLU A 59 9.02 -16.09 -17.30
C GLU A 59 10.47 -15.96 -17.77
N ASN A 60 11.02 -17.01 -18.38
CA ASN A 60 12.42 -17.02 -18.88
C ASN A 60 13.48 -16.62 -17.83
N ASN A 61 13.30 -16.99 -16.56
CA ASN A 61 14.12 -16.57 -15.41
C ASN A 61 14.08 -15.06 -15.08
N GLU A 62 13.13 -14.31 -15.63
CA GLU A 62 12.89 -12.91 -15.30
C GLU A 62 11.58 -12.77 -14.51
N ILE A 63 11.59 -11.93 -13.47
CA ILE A 63 10.38 -11.60 -12.72
C ILE A 63 9.57 -10.62 -13.56
N THR A 64 8.35 -11.02 -13.96
CA THR A 64 7.48 -10.21 -14.84
C THR A 64 6.40 -9.45 -14.08
N ASP A 65 6.33 -9.62 -12.75
CA ASP A 65 5.38 -8.91 -11.88
C ASP A 65 5.52 -7.39 -12.03
N GLU A 66 4.40 -6.70 -12.27
CA GLU A 66 4.36 -5.24 -12.23
C GLU A 66 4.42 -4.76 -10.77
N HIS A 67 5.50 -4.07 -10.41
CA HIS A 67 5.74 -3.56 -9.06
C HIS A 67 5.32 -2.10 -8.98
N LEU A 68 4.19 -1.86 -8.31
CA LEU A 68 3.59 -0.54 -8.16
C LEU A 68 4.08 0.10 -6.86
N GLY A 69 5.07 0.99 -6.94
CA GLY A 69 5.57 1.73 -5.78
C GLY A 69 4.49 2.67 -5.21
N VAL A 70 4.30 2.67 -3.90
CA VAL A 70 3.31 3.52 -3.22
C VAL A 70 3.91 4.13 -1.96
N ARG A 71 3.25 5.12 -1.36
CA ARG A 71 3.63 5.65 -0.04
C ARG A 71 2.42 5.64 0.89
N ILE A 72 2.60 5.12 2.10
CA ILE A 72 1.57 5.18 3.15
C ILE A 72 1.58 6.59 3.77
N VAL A 73 0.42 7.24 3.75
CA VAL A 73 0.24 8.60 4.28
C VAL A 73 -0.69 8.65 5.49
N ASP A 74 -1.50 7.61 5.69
CA ASP A 74 -2.33 7.44 6.88
C ASP A 74 -2.41 5.96 7.25
N SER A 75 -2.47 5.70 8.56
CA SER A 75 -2.35 4.37 9.14
C SER A 75 -3.10 4.29 10.49
N PRO A 76 -3.52 3.09 10.92
CA PRO A 76 -4.24 2.94 12.17
C PRO A 76 -3.32 3.24 13.36
N PHE A 77 -3.77 3.99 14.36
CA PHE A 77 -2.96 4.38 15.52
C PHE A 77 -2.19 3.20 16.16
N LYS A 78 -2.85 2.06 16.31
CA LYS A 78 -2.25 0.77 16.70
C LYS A 78 -2.93 -0.35 15.92
N TYR A 79 -2.17 -1.36 15.54
CA TYR A 79 -2.72 -2.60 14.98
C TYR A 79 -1.82 -3.79 15.30
N ARG A 80 -2.37 -5.01 15.19
CA ARG A 80 -1.63 -6.25 15.44
C ARG A 80 -1.12 -6.82 14.12
N LEU A 81 0.16 -7.22 14.07
CA LEU A 81 0.67 -7.97 12.93
C LEU A 81 -0.11 -9.29 12.77
N GLY A 82 -0.48 -9.61 11.53
CA GLY A 82 -1.35 -10.74 11.19
C GLY A 82 -2.86 -10.40 11.16
N GLU A 83 -3.28 -9.23 11.64
CA GLU A 83 -4.64 -8.72 11.49
C GLU A 83 -4.72 -7.66 10.39
N SER A 84 -5.90 -7.54 9.78
CA SER A 84 -6.15 -6.53 8.75
C SER A 84 -6.49 -5.17 9.36
N ALA A 85 -6.03 -4.09 8.73
CA ALA A 85 -6.39 -2.73 9.10
C ALA A 85 -6.41 -1.81 7.87
N TRP A 86 -7.01 -0.64 8.00
CA TRP A 86 -7.13 0.32 6.91
C TRP A 86 -5.92 1.24 6.81
N PHE A 87 -5.46 1.47 5.60
CA PHE A 87 -4.35 2.38 5.27
C PHE A 87 -4.72 3.24 4.07
N THR A 88 -4.19 4.46 4.05
CA THR A 88 -4.27 5.34 2.88
C THR A 88 -2.91 5.38 2.20
N LEU A 89 -2.88 5.10 0.90
CA LEU A 89 -1.68 5.02 0.10
C LEU A 89 -1.76 5.97 -1.09
N VAL A 90 -0.75 6.81 -1.27
CA VAL A 90 -0.64 7.67 -2.46
C VAL A 90 0.13 6.97 -3.57
N LEU A 91 -0.30 7.23 -4.81
CA LEU A 91 0.26 6.68 -6.04
C LEU A 91 1.30 7.68 -6.58
N LEU A 92 2.57 7.44 -6.26
CA LEU A 92 3.63 8.46 -6.33
C LEU A 92 4.28 8.61 -7.70
N TYR A 93 4.32 7.55 -8.51
CA TYR A 93 5.18 7.49 -9.69
C TYR A 93 4.40 7.65 -11.00
N GLU A 94 5.08 8.04 -12.08
CA GLU A 94 4.50 8.09 -13.42
C GLU A 94 4.43 6.68 -14.04
N VAL A 95 3.63 5.80 -13.44
CA VAL A 95 3.40 4.41 -13.89
C VAL A 95 1.90 4.10 -13.96
N ASN A 96 1.55 2.97 -14.57
CA ASN A 96 0.17 2.59 -14.77
C ASN A 96 -0.43 1.90 -13.52
N TYR A 97 -1.16 2.66 -12.71
CA TYR A 97 -1.86 2.10 -11.54
C TYR A 97 -3.28 1.56 -11.86
N ASN A 98 -3.66 1.36 -13.13
CA ASN A 98 -5.03 0.97 -13.49
C ASN A 98 -5.47 -0.37 -12.88
N ALA A 99 -4.55 -1.23 -12.48
CA ALA A 99 -4.86 -2.49 -11.79
C ALA A 99 -5.36 -2.30 -10.34
N LEU A 100 -5.08 -1.14 -9.70
CA LEU A 100 -5.55 -0.81 -8.36
C LEU A 100 -6.98 -0.27 -8.40
N ILE A 101 -7.94 -1.14 -8.71
CA ILE A 101 -9.38 -0.86 -8.65
C ILE A 101 -9.98 -1.41 -7.35
N PRO A 102 -11.15 -0.92 -6.89
CA PRO A 102 -11.84 -1.51 -5.75
C PRO A 102 -11.98 -3.03 -5.89
N GLU A 103 -11.82 -3.74 -4.78
CA GLU A 103 -11.75 -5.20 -4.65
C GLU A 103 -10.51 -5.89 -5.26
N ALA A 104 -9.60 -5.15 -5.92
CA ALA A 104 -8.33 -5.73 -6.37
C ALA A 104 -7.49 -6.17 -5.17
N THR A 105 -6.93 -7.38 -5.26
CA THR A 105 -6.03 -7.94 -4.24
C THR A 105 -4.58 -7.78 -4.65
N PHE A 106 -3.71 -7.64 -3.66
CA PHE A 106 -2.28 -7.43 -3.90
C PHE A 106 -1.42 -8.03 -2.78
N THR A 107 -0.14 -8.25 -3.10
CA THR A 107 0.90 -8.48 -2.09
C THR A 107 1.70 -7.18 -1.87
N VAL A 108 2.16 -6.99 -0.63
CA VAL A 108 3.01 -5.86 -0.22
C VAL A 108 4.45 -6.39 -0.15
N ARG A 109 5.38 -5.74 -0.85
CA ARG A 109 6.76 -6.22 -0.99
C ARG A 109 7.83 -5.18 -0.63
N GLU A 110 8.91 -5.69 -0.04
CA GLU A 110 10.20 -5.03 0.15
C GLU A 110 11.27 -5.77 -0.67
N GLY A 111 11.53 -5.29 -1.89
CA GLY A 111 12.35 -6.03 -2.85
C GLY A 111 11.76 -7.43 -3.09
N PRO A 112 12.51 -8.53 -2.85
CA PRO A 112 11.99 -9.89 -3.04
C PRO A 112 11.11 -10.40 -1.88
N ILE A 113 11.01 -9.66 -0.76
CA ILE A 113 10.36 -10.14 0.45
C ILE A 113 8.88 -9.73 0.45
N ILE A 114 7.98 -10.69 0.66
CA ILE A 114 6.56 -10.42 0.92
C ILE A 114 6.40 -10.07 2.40
N VAL A 115 5.99 -8.84 2.69
CA VAL A 115 5.79 -8.33 4.06
C VAL A 115 4.32 -8.22 4.45
N GLY A 116 3.41 -8.43 3.51
CA GLY A 116 1.98 -8.41 3.75
C GLY A 116 1.16 -8.64 2.49
N TYR A 117 -0.14 -8.53 2.64
CA TYR A 117 -1.12 -8.62 1.56
C TYR A 117 -2.33 -7.75 1.86
N GLY A 118 -3.12 -7.42 0.85
CA GLY A 118 -4.26 -6.56 1.05
C GLY A 118 -5.25 -6.55 -0.09
N LYS A 119 -6.27 -5.71 0.08
CA LYS A 119 -7.35 -5.47 -0.87
C LYS A 119 -7.65 -3.98 -0.95
N VAL A 120 -7.82 -3.46 -2.16
CA VAL A 120 -8.26 -2.08 -2.39
C VAL A 120 -9.73 -1.95 -2.00
N LEU A 121 -10.04 -0.99 -1.15
CA LEU A 121 -11.42 -0.67 -0.75
C LEU A 121 -11.99 0.47 -1.60
N ALA A 122 -11.18 1.49 -1.84
CA ALA A 122 -11.57 2.67 -2.62
C ALA A 122 -10.37 3.28 -3.34
N ARG A 123 -10.65 4.06 -4.39
CA ARG A 123 -9.67 4.85 -5.14
C ARG A 123 -10.21 6.27 -5.32
N GLY A 124 -9.34 7.26 -5.20
CA GLY A 124 -9.67 8.66 -5.44
C GLY A 124 -8.55 9.41 -6.15
N ASN A 125 -8.84 10.64 -6.56
CA ASN A 125 -7.92 11.47 -7.34
C ASN A 125 -7.03 12.36 -6.47
N SER A 126 -7.47 12.69 -5.26
CA SER A 126 -6.68 13.42 -4.26
C SER A 126 -7.18 13.13 -2.85
N VAL A 127 -6.27 13.06 -1.89
CA VAL A 127 -6.60 12.91 -0.46
C VAL A 127 -7.32 14.16 0.07
N GLU A 128 -6.91 15.35 -0.39
CA GLU A 128 -7.52 16.62 0.03
C GLU A 128 -9.01 16.72 -0.35
N GLU A 129 -9.39 16.29 -1.56
CA GLU A 129 -10.80 16.26 -1.97
C GLU A 129 -11.61 15.27 -1.13
N ALA A 130 -11.02 14.12 -0.78
CA ALA A 130 -11.67 13.13 0.07
C ALA A 130 -11.93 13.66 1.48
N GLU A 131 -10.94 14.31 2.10
CA GLU A 131 -11.09 14.94 3.43
C GLU A 131 -12.15 16.05 3.43
N LYS A 132 -12.13 16.93 2.42
CA LYS A 132 -13.14 18.01 2.28
C LYS A 132 -14.56 17.48 2.12
N ALA A 133 -14.74 16.37 1.39
CA ALA A 133 -16.04 15.73 1.21
C ALA A 133 -16.60 15.13 2.52
N VAL A 134 -15.73 14.68 3.43
CA VAL A 134 -16.15 14.16 4.75
C VAL A 134 -16.57 15.29 5.68
N ILE A 135 -15.83 16.40 5.72
CA ILE A 135 -16.11 17.54 6.63
C ILE A 135 -17.39 18.30 6.23
N SER A 136 -17.82 18.19 4.97
CA SER A 136 -19.00 18.90 4.44
C SER A 136 -20.32 18.14 4.63
N ASN A 137 -20.30 16.96 5.24
CA ASN A 137 -21.47 16.14 5.58
C ASN A 137 -21.69 16.07 7.11
#